data_AF-A0A374NC78-F1
#
_entry.id   AF-A0A374NC78-F1
#
_cell.length_a   1.000
_cell.length_b   1.000
_cell.length_c   1.000
_cell.angle_alpha   90.00
_cell.angle_beta   90.00
_cell.angle_gamma   90.00
#
_symmetry.space_group_name_H-M   'P 1'
#
loop_
_entity.id
_entity.type
_entity.pdbx_description
1 polymer ?
#
loop_
_entity_poly.entity_id
_entity_poly.type
_entity_poly.pdbx_seq_one_letter_code
_entity_poly.pdbx_strand_id
1 'polypeptide(L)'
;MRTWKINIQPTKDAVLCDYFAENTTAAKCMYNVANFYIRNTMTGIRKSPEERTACETEVLHYVFTGIQKANLHARENYEKKLKKYQDMHTEKGDKLAADLKCKVFPYPTKEKWFLSYGVLDAIFKYTDHPTYRRMNSQVNQNAIKKTVKSWKSY
;
A
#
# COMPACT_ATOMS: atom_id res chain seq x y z
N MET A 1 -4.32 -23.75 13.67
CA MET A 1 -3.30 -23.43 12.64
C MET A 1 -2.16 -24.42 12.83
N ARG A 2 -1.87 -25.29 11.86
CA ARG A 2 -0.74 -26.25 11.96
C ARG A 2 0.54 -25.52 11.58
N THR A 3 1.51 -25.49 12.49
CA THR A 3 2.84 -24.93 12.25
C THR A 3 3.75 -26.05 11.80
N TRP A 4 4.34 -25.90 10.61
CA TRP A 4 5.33 -26.84 10.08
C TRP A 4 6.73 -26.31 10.37
N LYS A 5 7.58 -27.16 10.96
CA LYS A 5 9.00 -26.84 11.16
C LYS A 5 9.79 -27.44 10.00
N ILE A 6 10.50 -26.58 9.27
CA ILE A 6 11.42 -27.00 8.20
C ILE A 6 12.84 -26.83 8.76
N ASN A 7 13.65 -27.89 8.71
CA ASN A 7 15.06 -27.82 9.05
C ASN A 7 15.84 -27.65 7.73
N ILE A 8 16.62 -26.58 7.63
CA ILE A 8 17.39 -26.22 6.43
C ILE A 8 18.86 -26.49 6.73
N GLN A 9 19.56 -27.23 5.85
CA GLN A 9 21.00 -27.41 5.91
C GLN A 9 21.67 -26.40 4.96
N PRO A 10 22.37 -25.35 5.45
CA PRO A 10 22.84 -24.26 4.61
C PRO A 10 23.73 -24.68 3.43
N THR A 11 24.47 -25.78 3.58
CA THR A 11 25.37 -26.30 2.54
C THR A 11 24.66 -27.14 1.47
N LYS A 12 23.49 -27.71 1.76
CA LYS A 12 22.72 -28.53 0.81
C LYS A 12 21.53 -27.78 0.21
N ASP A 13 20.98 -26.84 0.99
CA ASP A 13 19.78 -26.07 0.66
C ASP A 13 20.11 -24.61 0.35
N ALA A 14 21.31 -24.33 -0.19
CA ALA A 14 21.82 -22.98 -0.41
C ALA A 14 20.83 -22.07 -1.16
N VAL A 15 20.17 -22.60 -2.19
CA VAL A 15 19.13 -21.88 -2.97
C VAL A 15 17.95 -21.43 -2.09
N LEU A 16 17.54 -22.28 -1.14
CA LEU A 16 16.45 -21.96 -0.22
C LEU A 16 16.91 -20.93 0.82
N CYS A 17 18.16 -21.01 1.27
CA CYS A 17 18.78 -20.01 2.15
C CYS A 17 18.82 -18.62 1.48
N ASP A 18 19.28 -18.54 0.23
CA ASP A 18 19.35 -17.29 -0.53
C ASP A 18 17.96 -16.70 -0.73
N TYR A 19 16.99 -17.53 -1.13
CA TYR A 19 15.59 -17.13 -1.23
C TYR A 19 15.05 -16.55 0.09
N PHE A 20 15.28 -17.19 1.23
CA PHE A 20 14.83 -16.67 2.52
C PHE A 20 15.57 -15.40 2.93
N ALA A 21 16.87 -15.30 2.64
CA ALA A 21 17.67 -14.11 2.93
C ALA A 21 17.16 -12.90 2.14
N GLU A 22 16.91 -13.06 0.83
CA GLU A 22 16.34 -12.02 -0.03
C GLU A 22 14.96 -11.57 0.45
N ASN A 23 14.05 -12.52 0.69
CA ASN A 23 12.70 -12.20 1.16
C ASN A 23 12.70 -11.52 2.53
N THR A 24 13.54 -11.97 3.45
CA THR A 24 13.64 -11.37 4.80
C THR A 24 14.20 -9.95 4.71
N THR A 25 15.23 -9.75 3.88
CA THR A 25 15.84 -8.44 3.65
C THR A 25 14.84 -7.47 3.03
N ALA A 26 14.17 -7.89 1.97
CA ALA A 26 13.24 -7.03 1.26
C ALA A 26 11.95 -6.77 2.07
N ALA A 27 11.49 -7.73 2.88
CA ALA A 27 10.41 -7.49 3.86
C ALA A 27 10.79 -6.44 4.91
N LYS A 28 12.03 -6.47 5.40
CA LYS A 28 12.56 -5.45 6.33
C LYS A 28 12.66 -4.08 5.64
N CYS A 29 13.10 -4.04 4.38
CA CYS A 29 13.10 -2.81 3.58
C CYS A 29 11.68 -2.25 3.44
N MET A 30 10.68 -3.08 3.11
CA MET A 30 9.30 -2.62 2.97
C MET A 30 8.71 -2.13 4.30
N TYR A 31 9.03 -2.80 5.41
CA TYR A 31 8.66 -2.35 6.75
C TYR A 31 9.26 -0.97 7.06
N ASN A 32 10.54 -0.75 6.74
CA ASN A 32 11.22 0.52 6.98
C ASN A 32 10.68 1.64 6.09
N VAL A 33 10.44 1.36 4.80
CA VAL A 33 9.84 2.32 3.86
C VAL A 33 8.43 2.70 4.30
N ALA A 34 7.58 1.74 4.69
CA ALA A 34 6.26 2.04 5.22
C ALA A 34 6.32 2.92 6.48
N ASN A 35 7.25 2.64 7.41
CA ASN A 35 7.48 3.48 8.58
C ASN A 35 7.94 4.89 8.21
N PHE A 36 8.86 5.01 7.25
CA PHE A 36 9.38 6.28 6.77
C PHE A 36 8.25 7.14 6.20
N TYR A 37 7.37 6.56 5.39
CA TYR A 37 6.21 7.26 4.85
C TYR A 37 5.23 7.70 5.94
N ILE A 38 4.90 6.82 6.90
CA ILE A 38 3.98 7.16 8.00
C ILE A 38 4.56 8.31 8.85
N ARG A 39 5.84 8.24 9.25
CA ARG A 39 6.49 9.25 10.11
C ARG A 39 6.55 10.61 9.44
N ASN A 40 7.08 10.67 8.22
CA ASN A 40 7.23 11.93 7.51
C ASN A 40 5.88 12.53 7.12
N THR A 41 4.85 11.71 6.89
CA THR A 41 3.48 12.22 6.70
C THR A 41 2.92 12.80 8.00
N MET A 42 3.10 12.10 9.13
CA MET A 42 2.66 12.55 10.46
C MET A 42 3.20 13.94 10.82
N THR A 43 4.51 14.13 10.64
CA THR A 43 5.18 15.37 11.03
C THR A 43 5.02 16.44 9.95
N GLY A 44 5.21 16.08 8.68
CA GLY A 44 5.15 17.00 7.55
C GLY A 44 3.79 17.67 7.37
N ILE A 45 2.69 16.94 7.57
CA ILE A 45 1.33 17.50 7.39
C ILE A 45 0.98 18.56 8.44
N ARG A 46 1.66 18.55 9.59
CA ARG A 46 1.43 19.51 10.68
C ARG A 46 2.19 20.82 10.50
N LYS A 47 3.34 20.75 9.82
CA LYS A 47 4.22 21.89 9.54
C LYS A 47 3.77 22.72 8.35
N SER A 48 4.13 24.00 8.35
CA SER A 48 4.01 24.82 7.14
C SER A 48 5.00 24.32 6.07
N PRO A 49 4.76 24.58 4.77
CA PRO A 49 5.65 24.12 3.71
C PRO A 49 7.12 24.53 3.89
N GLU A 50 7.36 25.72 4.46
CA GLU A 50 8.69 26.32 4.67
C GLU A 50 9.47 25.64 5.80
N GLU A 51 8.76 25.07 6.78
CA GLU A 51 9.33 24.40 7.95
C GLU A 51 9.60 22.90 7.72
N ARG A 52 9.16 22.37 6.57
CA ARG A 52 9.34 20.96 6.24
C ARG A 52 10.77 20.66 5.89
N THR A 53 11.25 19.53 6.39
CA THR A 53 12.50 18.94 5.90
C THR A 53 12.33 18.47 4.45
N ALA A 54 13.45 18.27 3.75
CA ALA A 54 13.43 17.73 2.39
C ALA A 54 12.70 16.37 2.31
N CYS A 55 12.94 15.48 3.27
CA CYS A 55 12.28 14.18 3.35
C CYS A 55 10.76 14.29 3.57
N GLU A 56 10.31 15.22 4.41
CA GLU A 56 8.88 15.44 4.64
C GLU A 56 8.20 15.94 3.37
N THR A 57 8.84 16.89 2.67
CA THR A 57 8.33 17.43 1.40
C THR A 57 8.25 16.36 0.32
N GLU A 58 9.30 15.56 0.17
CA GLU A 58 9.36 14.46 -0.81
C GLU A 58 8.31 13.38 -0.52
N VAL A 59 8.20 12.93 0.73
CA VAL A 59 7.20 11.93 1.12
C VAL A 59 5.79 12.46 0.89
N LEU A 60 5.49 13.70 1.28
CA LEU A 60 4.16 14.28 1.02
C LEU A 60 3.89 14.39 -0.47
N HIS A 61 4.87 14.77 -1.29
CA HIS A 61 4.72 14.75 -2.74
C HIS A 61 4.32 13.35 -3.25
N TYR A 62 5.04 12.29 -2.85
CA TYR A 62 4.71 10.93 -3.26
C TYR A 62 3.38 10.41 -2.72
N VAL A 63 3.03 10.76 -1.49
CA VAL A 63 1.74 10.38 -0.89
C VAL A 63 0.59 11.01 -1.67
N PHE A 64 0.65 12.32 -1.92
CA PHE A 64 -0.42 13.03 -2.61
C PHE A 64 -0.53 12.61 -4.08
N THR A 65 0.59 12.54 -4.80
CA THR A 65 0.59 12.07 -6.20
C THR A 65 0.18 10.60 -6.32
N GLY A 66 0.60 9.76 -5.38
CA GLY A 66 0.21 8.35 -5.31
C GLY A 66 -1.29 8.17 -5.08
N ILE A 67 -1.88 8.92 -4.14
CA ILE A 67 -3.32 8.92 -3.89
C ILE A 67 -4.09 9.45 -5.10
N GLN A 68 -3.61 10.51 -5.74
CA GLN A 68 -4.22 11.05 -6.95
C GLN A 68 -4.29 10.00 -8.06
N LYS A 69 -3.16 9.33 -8.37
CA LYS A 69 -3.10 8.24 -9.35
C LYS A 69 -4.01 7.07 -8.96
N ALA A 70 -4.03 6.70 -7.68
CA ALA A 70 -4.86 5.61 -7.18
C ALA A 70 -6.36 5.90 -7.33
N ASN A 71 -6.78 7.14 -7.04
CA ASN A 71 -8.16 7.58 -7.16
C ASN A 71 -8.58 7.69 -8.63
N LEU A 72 -7.71 8.20 -9.52
CA LEU A 72 -7.97 8.23 -10.96
C LEU A 72 -8.24 6.82 -11.50
N HIS A 73 -7.33 5.89 -11.21
CA HIS A 73 -7.47 4.50 -11.62
C HIS A 73 -8.69 3.80 -10.97
N ALA A 74 -9.02 4.13 -9.72
CA ALA A 74 -10.22 3.60 -9.07
C ALA A 74 -11.51 4.08 -9.77
N ARG A 75 -11.54 5.35 -10.20
CA ARG A 75 -12.65 5.96 -10.91
C ARG A 75 -12.82 5.40 -12.33
N GLU A 76 -11.72 5.23 -13.05
CA GLU A 76 -11.73 4.56 -14.37
C GLU A 76 -12.28 3.13 -14.29
N ASN A 77 -11.89 2.37 -13.25
CA ASN A 77 -12.44 1.01 -13.05
C ASN A 77 -13.91 1.02 -12.65
N TYR A 78 -14.33 2.01 -11.87
CA TYR A 78 -15.72 2.20 -11.53
C TYR A 78 -16.54 2.46 -12.80
N GLU A 79 -16.12 3.39 -13.64
CA GLU A 79 -16.79 3.72 -14.91
C GLU A 79 -16.86 2.53 -15.86
N LYS A 80 -15.76 1.77 -16.01
CA LYS A 80 -15.73 0.53 -16.81
C LYS A 80 -16.73 -0.51 -16.29
N LYS A 81 -16.83 -0.68 -14.97
CA LYS A 81 -17.77 -1.62 -14.35
C LYS A 81 -19.21 -1.14 -14.50
N LEU A 82 -19.47 0.14 -14.28
CA LEU A 82 -20.78 0.74 -14.41
C LEU A 82 -21.32 0.54 -15.84
N LYS A 83 -20.50 0.89 -16.85
CA LYS A 83 -20.83 0.66 -18.25
C LYS A 83 -21.11 -0.81 -18.53
N LYS A 84 -20.24 -1.71 -18.04
CA LYS A 84 -20.44 -3.16 -18.19
C LYS A 84 -21.76 -3.64 -17.61
N TYR A 85 -22.23 -3.09 -16.48
CA TYR A 85 -23.51 -3.47 -15.87
C TYR A 85 -24.70 -2.88 -16.63
N GLN A 86 -24.60 -1.64 -17.10
CA GLN A 86 -25.62 -0.97 -17.92
C GLN A 86 -25.82 -1.70 -19.26
N ASP A 87 -24.72 -2.13 -19.89
CA ASP A 87 -24.74 -2.88 -21.16
C ASP A 87 -25.33 -4.30 -21.01
N MET A 88 -25.55 -4.81 -19.79
CA MET A 88 -26.20 -6.11 -19.60
C MET A 88 -27.71 -6.05 -19.86
N HIS A 89 -28.34 -4.87 -19.81
CA HIS A 89 -29.79 -4.69 -20.02
C HIS A 89 -30.66 -5.72 -19.26
N THR A 90 -30.31 -6.01 -18.01
CA THR A 90 -31.00 -6.97 -17.15
C THR A 90 -31.26 -6.37 -15.78
N GLU A 91 -32.33 -6.81 -15.10
CA GLU A 91 -32.64 -6.40 -13.72
C GLU A 91 -31.46 -6.68 -12.75
N LYS A 92 -30.67 -7.72 -13.02
CA LYS A 92 -29.43 -8.00 -12.28
C LYS A 92 -28.35 -6.95 -12.53
N GLY A 93 -28.19 -6.48 -13.77
CA GLY A 93 -27.27 -5.40 -14.13
C GLY A 93 -27.64 -4.09 -13.43
N ASP A 94 -28.93 -3.74 -13.41
CA ASP A 94 -29.41 -2.51 -12.76
C ASP A 94 -29.16 -2.52 -11.24
N LYS A 95 -29.42 -3.66 -10.58
CA LYS A 95 -29.10 -3.84 -9.15
C LYS A 95 -27.60 -3.71 -8.88
N LEU A 96 -26.75 -4.34 -9.70
CA LEU A 96 -25.29 -4.24 -9.56
C LEU A 96 -24.77 -2.82 -9.80
N ALA A 97 -25.36 -2.07 -10.73
CA ALA A 97 -25.02 -0.68 -10.99
C ALA A 97 -25.41 0.23 -9.82
N ALA A 98 -26.61 0.03 -9.24
CA ALA A 98 -27.08 0.79 -8.08
C ALA A 98 -26.22 0.58 -6.84
N ASP A 99 -25.75 -0.65 -6.61
CA ASP A 99 -24.91 -1.01 -5.47
C ASP A 99 -23.41 -0.68 -5.66
N LEU A 100 -23.00 -0.32 -6.89
CA LEU A 100 -21.60 -0.09 -7.20
C LEU A 100 -21.10 1.17 -6.49
N LYS A 101 -20.04 1.04 -5.69
CA LYS A 101 -19.37 2.15 -5.01
C LYS A 101 -17.98 2.40 -5.59
N CYS A 102 -17.67 3.66 -5.87
CA CYS A 102 -16.32 4.05 -6.25
C CYS A 102 -15.40 3.96 -5.03
N LYS A 103 -14.29 3.23 -5.16
CA LYS A 103 -13.26 3.21 -4.12
C LYS A 103 -12.55 4.56 -4.12
N VAL A 104 -12.44 5.18 -2.95
CA VAL A 104 -11.74 6.46 -2.76
C VAL A 104 -10.72 6.30 -1.64
N PHE A 105 -9.48 6.68 -1.93
CA PHE A 105 -8.40 6.77 -0.97
C PHE A 105 -8.36 8.20 -0.42
N PRO A 106 -8.53 8.40 0.90
CA PRO A 106 -8.52 9.72 1.51
C PRO A 106 -7.10 10.30 1.56
N TYR A 107 -6.98 11.60 1.34
CA TYR A 107 -5.75 12.34 1.59
C TYR A 107 -5.52 12.51 3.10
N PRO A 108 -4.26 12.50 3.56
CA PRO A 108 -3.95 12.77 4.97
C PRO A 108 -4.25 14.23 5.32
N THR A 109 -4.83 14.45 6.51
CA THR A 109 -5.02 15.79 7.10
C THR A 109 -4.29 15.89 8.44
N LYS A 110 -4.29 17.07 9.08
CA LYS A 110 -3.68 17.25 10.42
C LYS A 110 -4.30 16.31 11.47
N GLU A 111 -5.61 16.08 11.40
CA GLU A 111 -6.34 15.19 12.29
C GLU A 111 -6.24 13.73 11.84
N LYS A 112 -6.35 13.48 10.53
CA LYS A 112 -6.35 12.13 9.92
C LYS A 112 -5.08 11.93 9.10
N TRP A 113 -3.93 12.01 9.75
CA TRP A 113 -2.61 11.90 9.10
C TRP A 113 -2.18 10.46 8.82
N PHE A 114 -2.77 9.48 9.53
CA PHE A 114 -2.30 8.11 9.52
C PHE A 114 -2.61 7.39 8.21
N LEU A 115 -1.57 6.89 7.54
CA LEU A 115 -1.68 6.15 6.30
C LEU A 115 -2.10 4.70 6.59
N SER A 116 -3.35 4.36 6.29
CA SER A 116 -3.84 2.99 6.42
C SER A 116 -3.11 2.03 5.47
N TYR A 117 -3.18 0.73 5.76
CA TYR A 117 -2.64 -0.31 4.86
C TYR A 117 -3.11 -0.12 3.42
N GLY A 118 -4.41 0.11 3.21
CA GLY A 118 -4.96 0.26 1.86
C GLY A 118 -4.42 1.49 1.12
N VAL A 119 -4.11 2.56 1.85
CA VAL A 119 -3.53 3.78 1.28
C VAL A 119 -2.05 3.55 0.93
N LEU A 120 -1.26 2.97 1.84
CA LEU A 120 0.15 2.64 1.58
C LEU A 120 0.31 1.67 0.41
N ASP A 121 -0.48 0.60 0.38
CA ASP A 121 -0.49 -0.40 -0.70
C ASP A 121 -0.81 0.25 -2.05
N ALA A 122 -1.79 1.17 -2.08
CA ALA A 122 -2.12 1.92 -3.28
C ALA A 122 -0.98 2.86 -3.70
N ILE A 123 -0.46 3.69 -2.79
CA ILE A 123 0.63 4.62 -3.09
C ILE A 123 1.80 3.86 -3.71
N PHE A 124 2.32 2.84 -3.04
CA PHE A 124 3.48 2.09 -3.53
C PHE A 124 3.22 1.39 -4.87
N LYS A 125 2.00 0.91 -5.10
CA LYS A 125 1.60 0.30 -6.37
C LYS A 125 1.53 1.30 -7.52
N TYR A 126 0.99 2.50 -7.29
CA TYR A 126 0.75 3.51 -8.33
C TYR A 126 1.90 4.50 -8.53
N THR A 127 2.85 4.55 -7.59
CA THR A 127 4.12 5.27 -7.75
C THR A 127 5.27 4.38 -8.19
N ASP A 128 5.02 3.10 -8.46
CA ASP A 128 6.03 2.13 -8.89
C ASP A 128 7.22 2.00 -7.93
N HIS A 129 6.95 2.02 -6.62
CA HIS A 129 8.04 2.09 -5.64
C HIS A 129 8.98 0.88 -5.77
N PRO A 130 10.31 1.07 -5.89
CA PRO A 130 11.24 -0.01 -6.24
C PRO A 130 11.21 -1.15 -5.22
N THR A 131 11.16 -0.84 -3.92
CA THR A 131 11.02 -1.85 -2.85
C THR A 131 9.73 -2.67 -2.98
N TYR A 132 8.64 -2.05 -3.43
CA TYR A 132 7.37 -2.75 -3.62
C TYR A 132 7.41 -3.65 -4.87
N ARG A 133 8.11 -3.25 -5.93
CA ARG A 133 8.26 -4.06 -7.15
C ARG A 133 9.22 -5.22 -7.05
N ARG A 134 10.22 -5.13 -6.18
CA ARG A 134 11.23 -6.18 -5.98
C ARG A 134 10.69 -7.47 -5.37
N MET A 135 9.51 -7.46 -4.76
CA MET A 135 8.97 -8.62 -4.05
C MET A 135 7.61 -9.06 -4.55
N ASN A 136 7.25 -10.30 -4.19
CA ASN A 136 5.88 -10.77 -4.33
C ASN A 136 4.92 -9.88 -3.52
N SER A 137 3.67 -9.81 -3.98
CA SER A 137 2.65 -8.96 -3.36
C SER A 137 2.33 -9.40 -1.93
N GLN A 138 2.37 -10.70 -1.62
CA GLN A 138 1.98 -11.23 -0.31
C GLN A 138 2.94 -10.80 0.82
N VAL A 139 4.25 -10.84 0.57
CA VAL A 139 5.28 -10.42 1.53
C VAL A 139 5.21 -8.91 1.76
N ASN A 140 5.05 -8.13 0.68
CA ASN A 140 4.81 -6.68 0.78
C ASN A 140 3.61 -6.36 1.66
N GLN A 141 2.47 -7.02 1.40
CA GLN A 141 1.26 -6.79 2.17
C GLN A 141 1.44 -7.12 3.64
N ASN A 142 2.12 -8.23 3.97
CA ASN A 142 2.40 -8.62 5.34
C ASN A 142 3.32 -7.62 6.05
N ALA A 143 4.36 -7.13 5.38
CA ALA A 143 5.27 -6.13 5.92
C ALA A 143 4.55 -4.79 6.21
N ILE A 144 3.72 -4.31 5.27
CA ILE A 144 2.93 -3.09 5.46
C ILE A 144 1.90 -3.28 6.58
N LYS A 145 1.17 -4.40 6.61
CA LYS A 145 0.20 -4.71 7.68
C LYS A 145 0.87 -4.74 9.06
N LYS A 146 2.06 -5.36 9.15
CA LYS A 146 2.83 -5.40 10.41
C LYS A 146 3.20 -3.99 10.86
N THR A 147 3.66 -3.14 9.93
CA THR A 147 3.96 -1.73 10.19
C THR A 147 2.75 -0.98 10.71
N VAL A 148 1.63 -1.04 9.98
CA VAL A 148 0.38 -0.37 10.34
C VAL A 148 -0.15 -0.86 11.70
N LYS A 149 -0.03 -2.15 12.00
CA LYS A 149 -0.41 -2.71 13.30
C LYS A 149 0.46 -2.16 14.44
N SER A 150 1.77 -2.07 14.24
CA SER A 150 2.69 -1.49 15.23
C SER A 150 2.38 -0.03 15.53
N TRP A 151 1.98 0.76 14.54
CA TRP A 151 1.57 2.15 14.75
C TRP A 151 0.22 2.30 15.45
N LYS A 152 -0.73 1.39 15.22
CA LYS A 152 -2.02 1.42 15.91
C LYS A 152 -1.92 1.05 17.40
N SER A 153 -0.86 0.35 17.80
CA SER A 153 -0.60 0.00 19.19
C SER A 153 0.18 1.05 19.97
N TYR A 154 0.72 2.06 19.28
CA TYR A 154 1.41 3.21 19.87
C TYR A 154 0.40 4.32 20.14
#